data_AF-A0A7C8NDY4-F1
#
_entry.id   AF-A0A7C8NDY4-F1
#
_cell.length_a   1.000
_cell.length_b   1.000
_cell.length_c   1.000
_cell.angle_alpha   90.00
_cell.angle_beta   90.00
_cell.angle_gamma   90.00
#
_symmetry.space_group_name_H-M   'P 1'
#
loop_
_entity.id
_entity.type
_entity.pdbx_description
1 polymer ?
#
loop_
_entity_poly.entity_id
_entity_poly.type
_entity_poly.pdbx_seq_one_letter_code
_entity_poly.pdbx_strand_id
1 'polypeptide(L)'
;MRSCGGGVTAWKGTNTTFENKYGVYIASSDLVAANSTIAATMKGKCALGRPWNNLHRSIFMDTYMDASIRPVGYITWSSIPIPPALLGEYGTYGPGWDPVGRNTTQNQAGVPTVMTTQLTDAQVKKFRKPEDVFITEQGKKNIDWIDEQFYAW
;
A
#
# COMPACT_ATOMS: atom_id res chain seq x y z
N MET A 1 14.15 -6.55 -0.78
CA MET A 1 14.28 -5.74 0.45
C MET A 1 15.65 -5.98 1.10
N ARG A 2 16.46 -4.93 1.30
CA ARG A 2 17.85 -5.02 1.85
C ARG A 2 17.98 -4.60 3.31
N SER A 3 17.09 -3.73 3.78
CA SER A 3 16.99 -3.27 5.18
C SER A 3 15.54 -2.85 5.44
N CYS A 4 15.03 -3.07 6.64
CA CYS A 4 13.63 -2.86 7.00
C CYS A 4 13.40 -1.64 7.92
N GLY A 5 14.38 -0.73 8.03
CA GLY A 5 14.28 0.52 8.83
C GLY A 5 13.28 1.57 8.29
N GLY A 6 12.29 1.15 7.49
CA GLY A 6 11.31 2.01 6.82
C GLY A 6 10.15 1.20 6.25
N GLY A 7 9.31 1.84 5.42
CA GLY A 7 8.23 1.18 4.69
C GLY A 7 8.51 1.16 3.18
N VAL A 8 7.93 0.18 2.47
CA VAL A 8 8.03 0.10 1.00
C VAL A 8 7.44 1.36 0.34
N THR A 9 6.42 1.95 0.95
CA THR A 9 5.79 3.20 0.48
C THR A 9 5.81 4.31 1.55
N ALA A 10 5.92 5.56 1.12
CA ALA A 10 5.82 6.75 1.96
C ALA A 10 5.28 7.95 1.14
N TRP A 11 4.02 7.84 0.71
CA TRP A 11 3.41 8.82 -0.19
C TRP A 11 2.92 10.05 0.57
N LYS A 12 3.26 11.25 0.09
CA LYS A 12 2.76 12.50 0.67
C LYS A 12 1.31 12.79 0.31
N GLY A 13 0.83 12.26 -0.81
CA GLY A 13 -0.43 12.75 -1.38
C GLY A 13 -0.32 14.16 -1.96
N THR A 14 -1.28 14.47 -2.80
CA THR A 14 -1.47 15.79 -3.42
C THR A 14 -2.83 16.31 -2.98
N ASN A 15 -2.92 17.59 -2.63
CA ASN A 15 -4.24 18.18 -2.35
C ASN A 15 -4.98 18.38 -3.68
N THR A 16 -6.23 17.93 -3.77
CA THR A 16 -7.06 18.02 -4.97
C THR A 16 -8.44 18.57 -4.61
N THR A 17 -9.09 19.24 -5.56
CA THR A 17 -10.48 19.71 -5.43
C THR A 17 -11.52 18.66 -5.84
N PHE A 18 -11.05 17.49 -6.31
CA PHE A 18 -11.82 16.34 -6.78
C PHE A 18 -11.39 15.06 -6.04
N GLU A 19 -12.06 13.93 -6.30
CA GLU A 19 -11.71 12.64 -5.70
C GLU A 19 -10.24 12.30 -6.00
N ASN A 20 -9.43 12.29 -4.94
CA ASN A 20 -8.01 12.02 -5.08
C ASN A 20 -7.75 10.52 -5.26
N LYS A 21 -7.29 10.12 -6.44
CA LYS A 21 -6.80 8.76 -6.72
C LYS A 21 -5.30 8.70 -6.99
N TYR A 22 -4.57 9.77 -6.69
CA TYR A 22 -3.14 9.81 -6.89
C TYR A 22 -2.43 9.15 -5.70
N GLY A 23 -1.69 8.09 -5.98
CA GLY A 23 -1.11 7.23 -4.97
C GLY A 23 -0.14 6.22 -5.58
N VAL A 24 0.23 5.26 -4.75
CA VAL A 24 1.13 4.16 -5.12
C VAL A 24 0.35 2.87 -5.25
N TYR A 25 0.27 2.33 -6.45
CA TYR A 25 -0.44 1.08 -6.74
C TYR A 25 0.57 0.02 -7.15
N ILE A 26 0.78 -0.98 -6.29
CA ILE A 26 1.72 -2.09 -6.54
C ILE A 26 0.86 -3.32 -6.79
N ALA A 27 0.89 -3.83 -8.02
CA ALA A 27 0.04 -4.94 -8.46
C ALA A 27 0.89 -6.07 -9.03
N SER A 28 0.44 -7.33 -8.87
CA SER A 28 1.03 -8.51 -9.52
C SER A 28 2.55 -8.59 -9.37
N SER A 29 3.03 -8.34 -8.15
CA SER A 29 4.45 -8.14 -7.84
C SER A 29 4.93 -9.10 -6.74
N ASP A 30 6.25 -9.14 -6.52
CA ASP A 30 6.89 -9.89 -5.45
C ASP A 30 7.64 -8.97 -4.47
N LEU A 31 7.24 -8.99 -3.19
CA LEU A 31 7.99 -8.37 -2.10
C LEU A 31 8.84 -9.42 -1.39
N VAL A 32 10.11 -9.49 -1.79
CA VAL A 32 11.07 -10.47 -1.27
C VAL A 32 12.30 -9.83 -0.66
N ALA A 33 12.96 -10.50 0.28
CA ALA A 33 14.31 -10.20 0.72
C ALA A 33 15.27 -10.18 -0.47
N ALA A 34 16.26 -9.28 -0.45
CA ALA A 34 17.13 -9.07 -1.61
C ALA A 34 18.05 -10.27 -1.93
N ASN A 35 18.29 -11.15 -0.96
CA ASN A 35 18.97 -12.43 -1.13
C ASN A 35 18.68 -13.35 0.07
N SER A 36 19.02 -14.63 -0.07
CA SER A 36 18.82 -15.66 0.94
C SER A 36 19.62 -15.43 2.23
N THR A 37 20.82 -14.86 2.13
CA THR A 37 21.70 -14.61 3.29
C THR A 37 21.08 -13.66 4.31
N ILE A 38 20.27 -12.68 3.85
CA ILE A 38 19.59 -11.73 4.74
C ILE A 38 18.13 -12.10 5.04
N ALA A 39 17.55 -13.09 4.35
CA ALA A 39 16.12 -13.39 4.47
C ALA A 39 15.70 -13.75 5.90
N ALA A 40 16.49 -14.58 6.59
CA ALA A 40 16.20 -15.01 7.95
C ALA A 40 16.24 -13.85 8.95
N THR A 41 17.20 -12.94 8.80
CA THR A 41 17.34 -11.77 9.71
C THR A 41 16.30 -10.70 9.43
N MET A 42 15.59 -10.77 8.30
CA MET A 42 14.60 -9.78 7.87
C MET A 42 13.16 -10.17 8.23
N LYS A 43 12.94 -11.40 8.72
CA LYS A 43 11.61 -11.92 9.07
C LYS A 43 10.83 -10.95 9.97
N GLY A 44 9.63 -10.55 9.52
CA GLY A 44 8.70 -9.71 10.27
C GLY A 44 9.16 -8.26 10.49
N LYS A 45 10.10 -7.73 9.71
CA LYS A 45 10.69 -6.40 9.95
C LYS A 45 10.20 -5.30 9.00
N CYS A 46 9.88 -5.62 7.76
CA CYS A 46 9.61 -4.64 6.69
C CYS A 46 8.14 -4.20 6.67
N ALA A 47 7.87 -2.90 6.79
CA ALA A 47 6.52 -2.38 6.68
C ALA A 47 6.11 -2.21 5.20
N LEU A 48 4.82 -2.38 4.90
CA LEU A 48 4.26 -2.06 3.58
C LEU A 48 4.33 -0.57 3.27
N GLY A 49 4.21 0.26 4.30
CA GLY A 49 4.34 1.68 4.15
C GLY A 49 4.21 2.43 5.45
N ARG A 50 4.45 3.74 5.34
CA ARG A 50 4.31 4.70 6.41
C ARG A 50 3.57 5.93 5.86
N PRO A 51 2.37 6.26 6.37
CA PRO A 51 1.61 7.39 5.86
C PRO A 51 2.32 8.69 6.24
N TRP A 52 2.92 9.38 5.27
CA TRP A 52 3.59 10.65 5.56
C TRP A 52 2.59 11.70 6.08
N ASN A 53 1.35 11.67 5.59
CA ASN A 53 0.23 12.44 6.13
C ASN A 53 -1.11 11.70 5.88
N ASN A 54 -2.23 12.38 6.14
CA ASN A 54 -3.58 11.88 5.90
C ASN A 54 -4.01 11.80 4.43
N LEU A 55 -3.18 12.24 3.48
CA LEU A 55 -3.41 12.11 2.03
C LEU A 55 -2.65 10.93 1.42
N HIS A 56 -1.91 10.16 2.22
CA HIS A 56 -1.23 8.96 1.74
C HIS A 56 -2.22 8.00 1.10
N ARG A 57 -1.89 7.47 -0.08
CA ARG A 57 -2.66 6.42 -0.75
C ARG A 57 -1.69 5.39 -1.29
N SER A 58 -1.83 4.16 -0.82
CA SER A 58 -1.18 3.02 -1.44
C SER A 58 -2.01 1.76 -1.34
N ILE A 59 -1.94 0.93 -2.37
CA ILE A 59 -2.59 -0.38 -2.40
C ILE A 59 -1.60 -1.40 -2.93
N PHE A 60 -1.50 -2.53 -2.24
CA PHE A 60 -0.84 -3.73 -2.74
C PHE A 60 -1.91 -4.70 -3.25
N MET A 61 -1.85 -5.11 -4.51
CA MET A 61 -2.84 -5.95 -5.17
C MET A 61 -2.18 -7.21 -5.71
N ASP A 62 -2.75 -8.39 -5.46
CA ASP A 62 -2.31 -9.67 -6.02
C ASP A 62 -0.79 -9.88 -5.92
N THR A 63 -0.21 -9.44 -4.81
CA THR A 63 1.24 -9.32 -4.60
C THR A 63 1.69 -10.37 -3.60
N TYR A 64 2.73 -11.13 -3.96
CA TYR A 64 3.38 -12.07 -3.06
C TYR A 64 4.23 -11.33 -2.04
N MET A 65 4.20 -11.80 -0.79
CA MET A 65 4.96 -11.26 0.32
C MET A 65 5.71 -12.38 1.02
N ASP A 66 7.04 -12.32 0.98
CA ASP A 66 7.85 -13.24 1.77
C ASP A 66 7.76 -12.91 3.27
N ALA A 67 8.38 -13.76 4.10
CA ALA A 67 8.27 -13.67 5.56
C ALA A 67 8.90 -12.39 6.14
N SER A 68 9.52 -11.52 5.34
CA SER A 68 10.13 -10.29 5.83
C SER A 68 9.11 -9.19 6.16
N ILE A 69 7.88 -9.27 5.65
CA ILE A 69 6.84 -8.27 5.91
C ILE A 69 6.35 -8.32 7.37
N ARG A 70 6.16 -7.15 7.99
CA ARG A 70 5.61 -7.02 9.35
C ARG A 70 4.18 -7.53 9.40
N PRO A 71 3.79 -8.28 10.45
CA PRO A 71 2.40 -8.73 10.63
C PRO A 71 1.35 -7.63 10.59
N VAL A 72 1.67 -6.42 11.06
CA VAL A 72 0.74 -5.27 11.04
C VAL A 72 0.59 -4.60 9.68
N GLY A 73 1.46 -4.92 8.70
CA GLY A 73 1.47 -4.30 7.38
C GLY A 73 2.06 -2.89 7.39
N TYR A 74 1.21 -1.87 7.46
CA TYR A 74 1.62 -0.46 7.55
C TYR A 74 2.05 -0.10 8.98
N ILE A 75 2.90 0.91 9.14
CA ILE A 75 3.31 1.42 10.46
C ILE A 75 3.19 2.94 10.54
N THR A 76 3.05 3.46 11.75
CA THR A 76 2.89 4.88 12.02
C THR A 76 4.11 5.71 11.56
N TRP A 77 3.86 6.85 10.93
CA TRP A 77 4.91 7.85 10.62
C TRP A 77 5.23 8.73 11.85
N SER A 78 4.19 9.23 12.54
CA SER A 78 4.21 10.03 13.79
C SER A 78 2.79 10.13 14.42
N SER A 79 2.59 10.96 15.47
CA SER A 79 1.40 11.10 16.35
C SER A 79 0.01 11.36 15.76
N ILE A 80 -0.14 11.40 14.44
CA ILE A 80 -1.39 11.84 13.82
C ILE A 80 -2.01 10.73 13.00
N PRO A 81 -3.27 10.40 13.30
CA PRO A 81 -3.99 9.45 12.46
C PRO A 81 -5.52 9.49 12.31
N ILE A 82 -5.94 8.92 11.17
CA ILE A 82 -7.30 8.65 10.63
C ILE A 82 -8.21 9.89 10.47
N PRO A 83 -9.10 9.94 9.45
CA PRO A 83 -9.01 9.57 8.04
C PRO A 83 -8.81 10.79 7.10
N PRO A 84 -8.64 10.55 5.77
CA PRO A 84 -8.48 9.23 5.15
C PRO A 84 -7.18 9.12 4.33
N ALA A 85 -6.15 8.54 4.97
CA ALA A 85 -5.11 7.82 4.23
C ALA A 85 -5.68 6.47 3.79
N LEU A 86 -5.36 6.04 2.57
CA LEU A 86 -5.71 4.73 2.04
C LEU A 86 -4.50 3.80 2.18
N LEU A 87 -4.61 2.81 3.05
CA LEU A 87 -3.55 1.85 3.40
C LEU A 87 -4.04 0.43 3.04
N GLY A 88 -4.14 0.16 1.74
CA GLY A 88 -4.88 -0.99 1.22
C GLY A 88 -4.02 -2.21 0.91
N GLU A 89 -4.63 -3.38 1.05
CA GLU A 89 -4.21 -4.65 0.47
C GLU A 89 -5.42 -5.33 -0.20
N TYR A 90 -5.19 -6.05 -1.29
CA TYR A 90 -6.19 -6.87 -1.97
C TYR A 90 -5.50 -8.10 -2.56
N GLY A 91 -6.00 -9.31 -2.27
CA GLY A 91 -5.44 -10.54 -2.83
C GLY A 91 -3.95 -10.76 -2.54
N THR A 92 -3.38 -10.10 -1.52
CA THR A 92 -1.98 -10.31 -1.13
C THR A 92 -1.81 -11.66 -0.44
N TYR A 93 -0.67 -12.31 -0.66
CA TYR A 93 -0.47 -13.70 -0.24
C TYR A 93 0.99 -14.00 0.10
N GLY A 94 1.24 -15.20 0.60
CA GLY A 94 2.58 -15.66 1.01
C GLY A 94 2.82 -15.52 2.51
N PRO A 95 4.00 -15.96 3.00
CA PRO A 95 4.30 -16.05 4.43
C PRO A 95 4.41 -14.70 5.16
N GLY A 96 4.48 -13.58 4.44
CA GLY A 96 4.42 -12.22 5.01
C GLY A 96 3.01 -11.64 5.12
N TRP A 97 2.01 -12.32 4.55
CA TRP A 97 0.61 -11.94 4.68
C TRP A 97 0.03 -12.56 5.94
N ASP A 98 -0.40 -11.71 6.87
CA ASP A 98 -0.95 -12.10 8.17
C ASP A 98 -2.28 -11.36 8.41
N PRO A 99 -3.43 -11.98 8.12
CA PRO A 99 -4.73 -11.32 8.25
C PRO A 99 -5.07 -10.97 9.71
N VAL A 100 -4.60 -11.77 10.68
CA VAL A 100 -4.79 -11.48 12.11
C VAL A 100 -3.96 -10.27 12.51
N GLY A 101 -2.70 -10.23 12.08
CA GLY A 101 -1.80 -9.10 12.29
C GLY A 101 -2.34 -7.80 11.67
N ARG A 102 -2.96 -7.86 10.48
CA ARG A 102 -3.58 -6.69 9.83
C ARG A 102 -4.74 -6.10 10.62
N ASN A 103 -5.46 -6.91 11.40
CA ASN A 103 -6.56 -6.46 12.26
C ASN A 103 -6.07 -5.78 13.56
N THR A 104 -4.80 -5.34 13.59
CA THR A 104 -4.24 -4.60 14.71
C THR A 104 -4.22 -3.11 14.39
N THR A 105 -5.11 -2.35 15.04
CA THR A 105 -5.03 -0.90 15.06
C THR A 105 -3.86 -0.47 15.94
N GLN A 106 -2.84 0.14 15.33
CA GLN A 106 -1.76 0.77 16.10
C GLN A 106 -2.31 2.01 16.78
N ASN A 107 -1.91 2.34 18.01
CA ASN A 107 -2.36 3.54 18.73
C ASN A 107 -1.16 4.38 19.18
N GLN A 108 -1.33 5.70 19.25
CA GLN A 108 -0.40 6.59 19.93
C GLN A 108 -1.17 7.45 20.95
N ALA A 109 -0.78 7.37 22.23
CA ALA A 109 -1.46 8.06 23.33
C ALA A 109 -2.99 7.86 23.36
N GLY A 110 -3.46 6.65 23.04
CA GLY A 110 -4.89 6.32 22.99
C GLY A 110 -5.61 6.73 21.70
N VAL A 111 -4.91 7.33 20.73
CA VAL A 111 -5.47 7.73 19.44
C VAL A 111 -5.12 6.68 18.37
N PRO A 112 -6.11 6.06 17.69
CA PRO A 112 -5.91 5.08 16.62
C PRO A 112 -5.03 5.58 15.48
N THR A 113 -3.81 5.07 15.32
CA THR A 113 -2.79 5.52 14.36
C THR A 113 -2.88 5.05 12.91
N VAL A 114 -2.85 3.75 12.74
CA VAL A 114 -2.72 3.12 11.44
C VAL A 114 -3.49 1.83 11.51
N MET A 115 -4.31 1.58 10.50
CA MET A 115 -4.96 0.31 10.28
C MET A 115 -4.79 -0.08 8.83
N THR A 116 -4.25 -1.28 8.61
CA THR A 116 -4.15 -1.85 7.26
C THR A 116 -5.53 -2.35 6.85
N THR A 117 -6.02 -1.87 5.71
CA THR A 117 -7.36 -2.22 5.22
C THR A 117 -7.27 -3.31 4.17
N GLN A 118 -7.93 -4.44 4.42
CA GLN A 118 -8.19 -5.44 3.39
C GLN A 118 -9.37 -4.98 2.54
N LEU A 119 -9.13 -4.72 1.27
CA LEU A 119 -10.14 -4.27 0.33
C LEU A 119 -10.94 -5.46 -0.20
N THR A 120 -12.22 -5.24 -0.45
CA THR A 120 -13.08 -6.18 -1.20
C THR A 120 -12.96 -5.95 -2.71
N ASP A 121 -13.44 -6.89 -3.50
CA ASP A 121 -13.52 -6.78 -4.98
C ASP A 121 -14.18 -5.46 -5.41
N ALA A 122 -15.29 -5.11 -4.75
CA ALA A 122 -16.03 -3.88 -5.05
C ALA A 122 -15.25 -2.61 -4.71
N GLN A 123 -14.44 -2.64 -3.64
CA GLN A 123 -13.61 -1.51 -3.23
C GLN A 123 -12.40 -1.36 -4.13
N VAL A 124 -11.70 -2.46 -4.41
CA VAL A 124 -10.47 -2.42 -5.21
C VAL A 124 -10.75 -2.08 -6.67
N LYS A 125 -11.93 -2.44 -7.22
CA LYS A 125 -12.32 -2.17 -8.62
C LYS A 125 -12.11 -0.72 -9.04
N LYS A 126 -12.16 0.24 -8.11
CA LYS A 126 -11.93 1.68 -8.35
C LYS A 126 -10.47 2.05 -8.62
N PHE A 127 -9.54 1.09 -8.50
CA PHE A 127 -8.09 1.30 -8.51
C PHE A 127 -7.33 0.20 -9.28
N ARG A 128 -8.02 -0.72 -9.96
CA ARG A 128 -7.39 -1.95 -10.49
C ARG A 128 -6.47 -1.68 -11.68
N LYS A 129 -6.84 -0.71 -12.52
CA LYS A 129 -6.15 -0.41 -13.78
C LYS A 129 -5.57 1.00 -13.76
N PRO A 130 -4.55 1.29 -14.58
CA PRO A 130 -4.01 2.64 -14.76
C PRO A 130 -5.11 3.66 -15.08
N GLU A 131 -6.08 3.30 -15.91
CA GLU A 131 -7.21 4.15 -16.26
C GLU A 131 -8.15 4.48 -15.10
N ASP A 132 -8.15 3.67 -14.04
CA ASP A 132 -8.99 3.92 -12.87
C ASP A 132 -8.40 4.99 -11.95
N VAL A 133 -7.08 5.24 -12.04
CA VAL A 133 -6.30 6.06 -11.09
C VAL A 133 -5.59 7.25 -11.74
N PHE A 134 -5.19 7.13 -13.00
CA PHE A 134 -4.68 8.23 -13.80
C PHE A 134 -5.84 8.93 -14.46
N ILE A 135 -6.40 9.89 -13.72
CA ILE A 135 -7.56 10.67 -14.11
C ILE A 135 -7.26 12.18 -14.13
N THR A 136 -8.00 12.92 -14.94
CA THR A 136 -8.04 14.38 -14.91
C THR A 136 -8.88 14.87 -13.72
N GLU A 137 -8.87 16.19 -13.47
CA GLU A 137 -9.69 16.80 -12.42
C GLU A 137 -11.20 16.58 -12.64
N GLN A 138 -11.62 16.41 -13.89
CA GLN A 138 -13.01 16.09 -14.27
C GLN A 138 -13.32 14.59 -14.17
N GLY A 139 -12.39 13.77 -13.67
CA GLY A 139 -12.55 12.32 -13.53
C GLY A 139 -12.45 11.53 -14.84
N LYS A 140 -11.97 12.16 -15.93
CA LYS A 140 -11.74 11.46 -17.21
C LYS A 140 -10.42 10.71 -17.16
N LYS A 141 -10.32 9.59 -17.87
CA LYS A 141 -9.06 8.83 -18.02
C LYS A 141 -7.98 9.74 -18.62
N ASN A 142 -6.75 9.65 -18.10
CA ASN A 142 -5.58 10.38 -18.55
C ASN A 142 -4.41 9.40 -18.74
N ILE A 143 -4.50 8.59 -19.80
CA ILE A 143 -3.66 7.42 -20.03
C ILE A 143 -2.94 7.43 -21.39
N ASP A 144 -3.14 8.45 -22.23
CA ASP A 144 -2.61 8.50 -23.61
C ASP A 144 -1.07 8.44 -23.66
N TRP A 145 -0.40 8.67 -22.53
CA TRP A 145 1.05 8.60 -22.37
C TRP A 145 1.56 7.19 -21.99
N ILE A 146 0.66 6.24 -21.76
CA ILE A 146 0.98 4.86 -21.39
C ILE A 146 1.11 4.02 -22.65
N ASP A 147 2.21 3.27 -22.76
CA ASP A 147 2.41 2.30 -23.84
C ASP A 147 1.41 1.15 -23.73
N GLU A 148 0.33 1.20 -24.51
CA GLU A 148 -0.75 0.20 -24.50
C GLU A 148 -0.25 -1.22 -24.85
N GLN A 149 0.84 -1.34 -25.61
CA GLN A 149 1.43 -2.63 -25.97
C GLN A 149 1.92 -3.45 -24.75
N PHE A 150 2.19 -2.78 -23.62
CA PHE A 150 2.64 -3.42 -22.39
C PHE A 150 1.54 -3.54 -21.34
N TYR A 151 0.30 -3.20 -21.68
CA TYR A 151 -0.83 -3.27 -20.75
C TYR A 151 -2.07 -3.90 -21.40
N ALA A 152 -2.40 -5.12 -21.00
CA ALA A 152 -3.67 -5.74 -21.37
C ALA A 152 -4.77 -5.13 -20.50
N TRP A 153 -5.60 -4.28 -21.11
CA TRP A 153 -6.76 -3.66 -20.46
C TRP A 153 -7.78 -4.69 -19.98
#